data_AF-A0A2S6RJE2-F1
#
_entry.id   AF-A0A2S6RJE2-F1
#
_cell.length_a   1.000
_cell.length_b   1.000
_cell.length_c   1.000
_cell.angle_alpha   90.00
_cell.angle_beta   90.00
_cell.angle_gamma   90.00
#
_symmetry.space_group_name_H-M   'P 1'
#
loop_
_entity.id
_entity.type
_entity.pdbx_description
1 polymer ?
#
loop_
_entity_poly.entity_id
_entity_poly.type
_entity_poly.pdbx_seq_one_letter_code
_entity_poly.pdbx_strand_id
1 'polypeptide(L)'
;MESKIKDITKYLIGLNKFIWRIAELGLAIAVAGLVLFLILGEESGWFPASVAENFINLTASIGGEGLTALLAAAVFILIAKSLLNKNN
;
A
#
# COMPACT_ATOMS: atom_id res chain seq x y z
N MET A 1 31.28 -16.85 -16.50
CA MET A 1 30.84 -16.39 -15.16
C MET A 1 29.81 -15.27 -15.28
N GLU A 2 30.04 -14.29 -16.17
CA GLU A 2 29.08 -13.20 -16.46
C GLU A 2 27.68 -13.67 -16.89
N SER A 3 27.55 -14.73 -17.70
CA SER A 3 26.23 -15.23 -18.13
C SER A 3 25.38 -15.71 -16.95
N LYS A 4 25.97 -16.48 -16.03
CA LYS A 4 25.29 -16.98 -14.82
C LYS A 4 24.87 -15.85 -13.87
N ILE A 5 25.70 -14.81 -13.74
CA ILE A 5 25.34 -13.62 -12.93
C ILE A 5 24.15 -12.89 -13.55
N LYS A 6 24.16 -12.70 -14.88
CA LYS A 6 23.07 -12.04 -15.62
C LYS A 6 21.74 -12.80 -15.49
N ASP A 7 21.77 -14.13 -15.48
CA ASP A 7 20.58 -14.95 -15.32
C ASP A 7 20.01 -14.87 -13.90
N ILE A 8 20.87 -14.87 -12.87
CA ILE A 8 20.46 -14.65 -11.47
C ILE A 8 19.83 -13.27 -11.30
N THR A 9 20.44 -12.22 -11.88
CA THR A 9 19.88 -10.86 -11.81
C THR A 9 18.49 -10.79 -12.46
N LYS A 10 18.29 -11.41 -13.62
CA LYS A 10 16.96 -11.47 -14.26
C LYS A 10 15.93 -12.17 -13.39
N TYR A 11 16.31 -13.27 -12.75
CA TYR A 11 15.43 -14.00 -11.85
C TYR A 11 15.04 -13.17 -10.62
N LEU A 12 16.01 -12.48 -10.00
CA LEU A 12 15.75 -11.58 -8.87
C LEU A 12 14.82 -10.41 -9.25
N ILE A 13 15.00 -9.84 -10.44
CA ILE A 13 14.09 -8.81 -10.97
C ILE A 13 12.67 -9.37 -11.15
N GLY A 14 12.55 -10.60 -11.67
CA GLY A 14 11.27 -11.30 -11.82
C GLY A 14 10.57 -11.53 -10.49
N LEU A 15 11.30 -12.02 -9.49
CA LEU A 15 10.80 -12.21 -8.12
C LEU A 15 10.35 -10.90 -7.49
N ASN A 16 11.16 -9.84 -7.59
CA ASN A 16 10.80 -8.52 -7.06
C ASN A 16 9.48 -8.01 -7.67
N LYS A 17 9.32 -8.12 -8.99
CA LYS A 17 8.06 -7.76 -9.66
C LYS A 17 6.88 -8.60 -9.18
N PHE A 18 7.09 -9.89 -8.95
CA PHE A 18 6.05 -10.78 -8.45
C PHE A 18 5.62 -10.40 -7.02
N ILE A 19 6.58 -10.17 -6.13
CA ILE A 19 6.33 -9.72 -4.75
C ILE A 19 5.53 -8.42 -4.77
N TRP A 20 5.92 -7.46 -5.61
CA TRP A 20 5.18 -6.20 -5.75
C TRP A 20 3.73 -6.41 -6.19
N ARG A 21 3.46 -7.28 -7.16
CA ARG A 21 2.09 -7.58 -7.59
C ARG A 21 1.24 -8.20 -6.49
N ILE A 22 1.82 -9.11 -5.70
CA ILE A 22 1.12 -9.71 -4.56
C ILE A 22 0.86 -8.66 -3.47
N ALA A 23 1.82 -7.77 -3.21
CA ALA A 23 1.66 -6.68 -2.26
C ALA A 23 0.57 -5.69 -2.71
N GLU A 24 0.54 -5.32 -4.00
CA GLU A 24 -0.51 -4.47 -4.58
C GLU A 24 -1.90 -5.11 -4.44
N LEU A 25 -2.01 -6.40 -4.73
CA LEU A 25 -3.28 -7.12 -4.58
C LEU A 25 -3.72 -7.18 -3.11
N GLY A 26 -2.81 -7.51 -2.19
CA GLY A 26 -3.09 -7.54 -0.75
C GLY A 26 -3.54 -6.18 -0.22
N LEU A 27 -2.88 -5.10 -0.66
CA LEU A 27 -3.25 -3.74 -0.31
C LEU A 27 -4.65 -3.38 -0.86
N ALA A 28 -4.95 -3.75 -2.11
CA ALA A 28 -6.27 -3.50 -2.70
C ALA A 28 -7.39 -4.22 -1.92
N ILE A 29 -7.16 -5.47 -1.52
CA ILE A 29 -8.11 -6.24 -0.70
C ILE A 29 -8.29 -5.61 0.69
N ALA A 30 -7.19 -5.19 1.33
CA ALA A 30 -7.25 -4.50 2.62
C ALA A 30 -8.04 -3.18 2.53
N VAL A 31 -7.76 -2.35 1.52
CA VAL A 31 -8.51 -1.09 1.31
C VAL A 31 -9.99 -1.36 1.05
N ALA A 32 -10.33 -2.37 0.25
CA ALA A 32 -11.72 -2.76 0.03
C ALA A 32 -12.40 -3.22 1.33
N GLY A 33 -11.71 -4.00 2.16
CA GLY A 33 -12.17 -4.40 3.49
C GLY A 33 -12.40 -3.19 4.40
N LEU A 34 -11.48 -2.24 4.42
CA LEU A 34 -11.63 -1.01 5.19
C LEU A 34 -12.85 -0.18 4.73
N VAL A 35 -13.05 -0.04 3.42
CA VAL A 35 -14.23 0.65 2.86
C VAL A 35 -15.52 -0.05 3.27
N LEU A 36 -15.57 -1.39 3.22
CA LEU A 36 -16.73 -2.15 3.66
C LEU A 36 -17.03 -1.92 5.15
N PHE A 37 -16.01 -1.91 6.00
CA PHE A 37 -16.17 -1.59 7.42
C PHE A 37 -16.69 -0.16 7.62
N LEU A 38 -16.20 0.82 6.87
CA LEU A 38 -16.67 2.21 6.99
C LEU A 38 -18.14 2.39 6.57
N ILE A 39 -18.65 1.54 5.67
CA ILE A 39 -20.04 1.62 5.19
C ILE A 39 -21.00 0.86 6.12
N LEU A 40 -20.61 -0.33 6.57
CA LEU A 40 -21.50 -1.26 7.29
C LEU A 40 -21.22 -1.33 8.80
N GLY A 41 -20.10 -0.76 9.27
CA GLY A 41 -19.66 -0.85 10.66
C GLY A 41 -19.37 -2.28 11.09
N GLU A 42 -19.75 -2.63 12.32
CA GLU A 42 -19.58 -3.96 12.92
C GLU A 42 -20.25 -5.09 12.10
N GLU A 43 -21.28 -4.79 11.32
CA GLU A 43 -22.00 -5.75 10.47
C GLU A 43 -21.22 -6.13 9.19
N SER A 44 -20.07 -5.50 8.93
CA SER A 44 -19.21 -5.79 7.77
C SER A 44 -18.52 -7.16 7.82
N GLY A 45 -18.53 -7.81 9.00
CA GLY A 45 -17.94 -9.12 9.23
C GLY A 45 -16.48 -9.09 9.68
N TRP A 46 -15.96 -10.29 10.01
CA TRP A 46 -14.69 -10.45 10.71
C TRP A 46 -13.47 -9.89 9.97
N PHE A 47 -13.40 -10.08 8.64
CA PHE A 47 -12.26 -9.62 7.86
C PHE A 47 -12.18 -8.08 7.79
N PRO A 48 -13.23 -7.35 7.31
CA PRO A 48 -13.25 -5.88 7.37
C PRO A 48 -12.99 -5.29 8.76
N ALA A 49 -13.58 -5.86 9.81
CA ALA A 49 -13.36 -5.43 11.18
C ALA A 49 -11.88 -5.57 11.61
N SER A 50 -11.25 -6.72 11.31
CA SER A 50 -9.83 -6.92 11.61
C SER A 50 -8.93 -5.94 10.86
N VAL A 51 -9.27 -5.60 9.61
CA VAL A 51 -8.50 -4.61 8.84
C VAL A 51 -8.61 -3.23 9.48
N ALA A 52 -9.82 -2.80 9.83
CA ALA A 52 -10.04 -1.52 10.50
C ALA A 52 -9.30 -1.43 11.84
N GLU A 53 -9.34 -2.48 12.65
CA GLU A 53 -8.60 -2.55 13.92
C GLU A 53 -7.08 -2.41 13.71
N ASN A 54 -6.52 -3.10 12.73
CA ASN A 54 -5.10 -2.99 12.41
C ASN A 54 -4.72 -1.57 11.94
N PHE A 55 -5.57 -0.91 11.16
CA PHE A 55 -5.36 0.49 10.77
C PHE A 55 -5.42 1.42 11.97
N ILE A 56 -6.39 1.23 12.88
CA ILE A 56 -6.51 2.01 14.11
C ILE A 56 -5.26 1.84 14.97
N ASN A 57 -4.82 0.61 15.20
CA ASN A 57 -3.62 0.31 15.97
C ASN A 57 -2.36 0.93 15.34
N LEU A 58 -2.24 0.87 14.01
CA LEU A 58 -1.15 1.52 13.29
C LEU A 58 -1.17 3.04 13.50
N THR A 59 -2.32 3.68 13.32
CA THR A 59 -2.45 5.13 13.52
C THR A 59 -2.19 5.56 14.97
N ALA A 60 -2.62 4.76 15.94
CA ALA A 60 -2.37 5.00 17.36
C ALA A 60 -0.87 4.90 17.68
N SER A 61 -0.16 3.93 17.10
CA SER A 61 1.29 3.76 17.31
C SER A 61 2.13 4.89 16.71
N ILE A 62 1.65 5.48 15.62
CA ILE A 62 2.34 6.57 14.90
C ILE A 62 1.99 7.94 15.53
N GLY A 63 0.84 8.05 16.18
CA GLY A 63 0.30 9.30 16.72
C GLY A 63 -0.31 10.20 15.64
N GLY A 64 -1.14 11.17 16.05
CA GLY A 64 -1.85 12.06 15.12
C GLY A 64 -0.91 12.92 14.26
N GLU A 65 0.23 13.31 14.81
CA GLU A 65 1.27 14.07 14.11
C GLU A 65 1.93 13.24 12.99
N GLY A 66 2.24 11.97 13.26
CA GLY A 66 2.84 11.08 12.28
C GLY A 66 1.87 10.68 11.16
N LEU A 67 0.58 10.50 11.48
CA LEU A 67 -0.46 10.28 10.45
C LEU A 67 -0.60 11.51 9.54
N THR A 68 -0.58 12.71 10.12
CA THR A 68 -0.66 13.96 9.36
C THR A 68 0.55 14.13 8.43
N ALA A 69 1.75 13.80 8.89
CA ALA A 69 2.97 13.82 8.07
C ALA A 69 2.91 12.81 6.90
N LEU A 70 2.39 11.60 7.15
CA LEU A 70 2.19 10.56 6.13
C LEU A 70 1.19 11.00 5.06
N LEU A 71 0.06 11.60 5.47
CA LEU A 71 -0.93 12.17 4.55
C LEU A 71 -0.35 13.33 3.74
N ALA A 72 0.40 14.23 4.38
CA ALA A 72 1.06 15.34 3.69
C ALA A 72 2.06 14.84 2.63
N ALA A 73 2.86 13.82 2.96
CA ALA A 73 3.78 13.19 2.01
C ALA A 73 3.05 12.54 0.84
N ALA A 74 1.95 11.81 1.10
CA ALA A 74 1.13 11.21 0.04
C ALA A 74 0.54 12.27 -0.90
N VAL A 75 -0.02 13.35 -0.36
CA VAL A 75 -0.55 14.48 -1.14
C VAL A 75 0.55 15.13 -1.98
N PHE A 76 1.73 15.38 -1.39
CA PHE A 76 2.86 15.95 -2.11
C PHE A 76 3.29 15.07 -3.29
N ILE A 77 3.37 13.74 -3.08
CA ILE A 77 3.70 12.78 -4.15
C ILE A 77 2.64 12.81 -5.26
N LEU A 78 1.35 12.87 -4.93
CA LEU A 78 0.27 12.94 -5.91
C LEU A 78 0.33 14.23 -6.73
N ILE A 79 0.59 15.37 -6.09
CA ILE A 79 0.76 16.66 -6.76
C ILE A 79 1.99 16.60 -7.69
N ALA A 80 3.13 16.13 -7.19
CA ALA A 80 4.35 15.99 -7.98
C ALA A 80 4.13 15.09 -9.21
N LYS A 81 3.44 13.97 -9.04
CA LYS A 81 3.08 13.05 -10.13
C LYS A 81 2.13 13.71 -11.14
N SER A 82 1.13 14.48 -10.67
CA SER A 82 0.22 15.23 -11.53
C SER A 82 0.94 16.31 -12.35
N LEU A 83 1.92 17.00 -11.77
CA LEU A 83 2.72 18.00 -12.47
C LEU A 83 3.62 17.38 -13.53
N LEU A 84 4.27 16.26 -13.21
CA LEU A 84 5.10 15.51 -14.16
C LEU A 84 4.29 14.97 -15.34
N ASN A 85 3.08 14.46 -15.08
CA ASN A 85 2.21 13.93 -16.13
C ASN A 85 1.57 15.01 -17.02
N LYS A 86 1.59 16.28 -16.60
CA LYS A 86 1.10 17.42 -17.40
C LYS A 86 2.16 17.95 -18.39
N ASN A 87 3.43 17.58 -18.18
CA ASN A 87 4.57 18.03 -18.97
C ASN A 87 5.07 16.98 -19.99
N ASN A 88 4.40 15.82 -20.08
CA ASN A 88 4.59 14.78 -21.11
C ASN A 88 3.35 14.74 -22.00
#